data_AF-A0A2N3DSC9-F1
#
_entry.id   AF-A0A2N3DSC9-F1
#
_cell.length_a   1.000
_cell.length_b   1.000
_cell.length_c   1.000
_cell.angle_alpha   90.00
_cell.angle_beta   90.00
_cell.angle_gamma   90.00
#
_symmetry.space_group_name_H-M   'P 1'
#
loop_
_entity.id
_entity.type
_entity.pdbx_description
1 polymer ?
#
loop_
_entity_poly.entity_id
_entity_poly.type
_entity_poly.pdbx_seq_one_letter_code
_entity_poly.pdbx_strand_id
1 'polypeptide(L)' 'LLADYRAKRAAEKQAAAEAIAEKPLRAVDTFPMLFNRPISGDNQGLATGEALAHLKRLEVEGRVRREDRDGVWWYHGAV' A
#
# COMPACT_ATOMS: atom_id res chain seq x y z
N LEU A 1 -10.12 20.85 4.57
CA LEU A 1 -9.18 20.29 5.57
C LEU A 1 -9.36 18.78 5.77
N LEU A 2 -10.43 18.28 6.42
CA LEU A 2 -10.63 16.83 6.59
C LEU A 2 -11.03 16.09 5.29
N ALA A 3 -11.87 16.73 4.46
CA ALA A 3 -12.29 16.18 3.18
C ALA A 3 -11.10 16.01 2.23
N ASP A 4 -10.26 17.04 2.09
CA ASP A 4 -9.06 17.01 1.24
C ASP A 4 -8.06 15.94 1.70
N TYR A 5 -7.89 15.79 3.02
CA TYR A 5 -7.06 14.73 3.59
C TYR A 5 -7.58 13.33 3.22
N ARG A 6 -8.89 13.09 3.39
CA ARG A 6 -9.50 11.81 3.03
C ARG A 6 -9.41 11.53 1.53
N ALA A 7 -9.59 12.56 0.70
CA ALA A 7 -9.45 12.45 -0.75
C ALA A 7 -8.02 12.06 -1.15
N LYS A 8 -7.00 12.71 -0.55
CA LYS A 8 -5.59 12.34 -0.74
C LYS A 8 -5.33 10.89 -0.35
N ARG A 9 -5.77 10.46 0.84
CA ARG A 9 -5.59 9.08 1.30
C ARG A 9 -6.32 8.06 0.43
N ALA A 10 -7.47 8.42 -0.13
CA ALA A 10 -8.18 7.58 -1.09
C ALA A 10 -7.41 7.44 -2.41
N ALA A 11 -6.83 8.53 -2.92
CA ALA A 11 -6.02 8.51 -4.14
C ALA A 11 -4.74 7.68 -3.98
N GLU A 12 -4.02 7.83 -2.87
CA GLU A 12 -2.83 7.01 -2.54
C GLU A 12 -3.18 5.51 -2.54
N LYS A 13 -4.27 5.15 -1.86
CA LYS A 13 -4.78 3.78 -1.81
C LYS A 13 -5.19 3.27 -3.20
N GLN A 14 -5.81 4.11 -4.03
CA GLN A 14 -6.23 3.77 -5.38
C GLN A 14 -5.01 3.48 -6.27
N ALA A 15 -4.00 4.34 -6.25
CA ALA A 15 -2.77 4.16 -7.01
C ALA A 15 -2.03 2.87 -6.63
N ALA A 16 -1.98 2.54 -5.33
CA ALA A 16 -1.40 1.28 -4.87
C ALA A 16 -2.17 0.06 -5.40
N ALA A 17 -3.51 0.10 -5.41
CA ALA A 17 -4.33 -0.99 -5.92
C ALA A 17 -4.16 -1.20 -7.43
N GLU A 18 -4.08 -0.12 -8.21
CA GLU A 18 -3.83 -0.19 -9.66
C GLU A 18 -2.49 -0.83 -9.96
N ALA A 19 -1.43 -0.41 -9.27
CA ALA A 19 -0.11 -0.99 -9.46
C ALA A 19 -0.02 -2.47 -9.05
N ILE A 20 -0.75 -2.87 -8.01
CA ILE A 20 -0.86 -4.27 -7.57
C ILE A 20 -1.63 -5.13 -8.58
N ALA A 21 -2.58 -4.54 -9.30
CA ALA A 21 -3.32 -5.24 -10.36
C ALA A 21 -2.43 -5.52 -11.58
N GLU A 22 -1.45 -4.66 -11.87
CA GLU A 22 -0.49 -4.87 -12.95
C GLU A 22 0.54 -5.96 -12.61
N LYS A 23 1.03 -6.00 -11.36
CA LYS A 23 1.99 -7.00 -10.90
C LYS A 23 1.95 -7.16 -9.38
N PRO A 24 2.32 -8.34 -8.83
CA PRO A 24 2.41 -8.50 -7.39
C PRO A 24 3.46 -7.60 -6.75
N LEU A 25 3.12 -6.93 -5.64
CA LEU A 25 4.00 -5.99 -4.92
C LEU A 25 4.11 -6.35 -3.43
N ARG A 26 5.25 -6.05 -2.81
CA ARG A 26 5.42 -6.07 -1.34
C ARG A 26 5.02 -4.72 -0.76
N ALA A 27 4.91 -4.63 0.56
CA ALA A 27 4.57 -3.37 1.23
C ALA A 27 5.54 -2.22 0.87
N VAL A 28 6.85 -2.49 0.89
CA VAL A 28 7.88 -1.50 0.55
C VAL A 28 7.83 -1.03 -0.90
N ASP A 29 7.34 -1.87 -1.82
CA ASP A 29 7.24 -1.52 -3.23
C ASP A 29 6.11 -0.50 -3.49
N THR A 30 5.19 -0.34 -2.53
CA THR A 30 4.09 0.65 -2.61
C THR A 30 4.48 2.04 -2.13
N PHE A 31 5.67 2.20 -1.52
CA PHE A 31 6.09 3.47 -0.94
C PHE A 31 6.05 4.65 -1.92
N PRO A 32 6.45 4.51 -3.20
CA PRO A 32 6.38 5.62 -4.16
C PRO A 32 4.96 6.14 -4.42
N MET A 33 3.91 5.35 -4.15
CA MET A 33 2.50 5.77 -4.29
C MET A 33 1.96 6.43 -3.03
N LEU A 34 2.50 6.06 -1.87
CA LEU A 34 1.98 6.47 -0.56
C LEU A 34 2.71 7.69 0.03
N PHE A 35 3.96 7.91 -0.38
CA PHE A 35 4.81 8.93 0.21
C PHE A 35 5.41 9.85 -0.86
N ASN A 36 5.16 11.15 -0.72
CA ASN A 36 5.67 12.16 -1.65
C ASN A 36 7.13 12.58 -1.37
N ARG A 37 7.86 11.85 -0.51
CA ARG A 37 9.22 12.17 -0.09
C ARG A 37 10.03 10.87 0.12
N PRO A 38 11.36 10.92 -0.05
CA PRO A 38 12.23 9.80 0.29
C PRO A 38 12.05 9.37 1.74
N ILE A 39 12.00 8.06 1.97
CA ILE A 39 11.95 7.47 3.32
C ILE A 39 13.40 7.24 3.79
N SER A 40 13.80 7.94 4.85
CA SER A 40 15.07 7.69 5.56
C SER A 40 14.94 6.50 6.51
N GLY A 41 16.07 5.95 6.96
CA GLY A 41 16.11 4.78 7.86
C GLY A 41 15.25 4.95 9.12
N ASP A 42 15.31 6.12 9.76
CA ASP A 42 14.52 6.40 10.97
C ASP A 42 13.01 6.34 10.76
N ASN A 43 12.54 6.61 9.53
CA ASN A 43 11.13 6.61 9.18
C ASN A 43 10.66 5.28 8.56
N GLN A 44 11.56 4.32 8.35
CA GLN A 44 11.27 3.09 7.62
C GLN A 44 10.21 2.24 8.33
N GLY A 45 10.29 2.12 9.65
CA GLY A 45 9.29 1.39 10.44
C GLY A 45 7.90 2.01 10.36
N LEU A 46 7.81 3.34 10.50
CA LEU A 46 6.55 4.07 10.42
C LEU A 46 5.93 3.98 9.02
N ALA A 47 6.73 4.19 7.98
CA ALA A 47 6.30 4.08 6.59
C ALA A 47 5.79 2.66 6.26
N THR A 48 6.46 1.63 6.78
CA THR A 48 6.03 0.24 6.61
C THR A 48 4.68 -0.01 7.28
N GLY A 49 4.49 0.50 8.51
CA GLY A 49 3.22 0.38 9.23
C GLY A 49 2.06 1.05 8.50
N GLU A 50 2.25 2.27 7.99
CA GLU A 50 1.25 2.97 7.18
C GLU A 50 0.92 2.21 5.88
N ALA A 51 1.94 1.73 5.16
CA ALA A 51 1.73 0.94 3.95
C ALA A 51 0.94 -0.33 4.21
N LEU A 52 1.26 -1.07 5.28
CA LEU A 52 0.51 -2.25 5.69
C LEU A 52 -0.94 -1.92 6.07
N ALA A 53 -1.22 -0.77 6.68
CA ALA A 53 -2.58 -0.34 6.97
C ALA A 53 -3.40 -0.10 5.69
N HIS A 54 -2.80 0.55 4.68
CA HIS A 54 -3.43 0.73 3.36
C HIS A 54 -3.71 -0.61 2.67
N LEU A 55 -2.72 -1.51 2.66
CA LEU A 55 -2.84 -2.83 2.05
C LEU A 55 -3.89 -3.69 2.76
N LYS A 56 -3.92 -3.64 4.10
CA LYS A 56 -4.94 -4.35 4.87
C LYS A 56 -6.34 -3.82 4.57
N ARG A 57 -6.49 -2.50 4.40
CA ARG A 57 -7.77 -1.90 4.00
C ARG A 57 -8.20 -2.41 2.63
N LEU A 58 -7.30 -2.47 1.66
CA LEU A 58 -7.58 -3.01 0.32
C LEU A 58 -7.96 -4.50 0.36
N GLU A 59 -7.28 -5.29 1.21
CA GLU A 59 -7.57 -6.71 1.42
C GLU A 59 -8.97 -6.91 2.01
N VAL A 60 -9.34 -6.11 3.03
CA VAL A 60 -10.69 -6.12 3.61
C VAL A 60 -11.76 -5.66 2.62
N GLU A 61 -11.42 -4.77 1.69
CA GLU A 61 -12.31 -4.37 0.58
C GLU A 61 -12.41 -5.44 -0.52
N GLY A 62 -11.66 -6.54 -0.43
CA GLY A 62 -11.62 -7.58 -1.46
C GLY A 62 -10.93 -7.16 -2.76
N ARG A 63 -10.16 -6.06 -2.73
CA ARG A 63 -9.50 -5.50 -3.92
C ARG A 63 -8.13 -6.10 -4.20
N VAL A 64 -7.49 -6.62 -3.15
CA VAL A 64 -6.21 -7.33 -3.24
C VAL A 64 -6.26 -8.61 -2.43
N ARG A 65 -5.43 -9.58 -2.79
CA ARG A 65 -5.18 -10.79 -2.00
C ARG A 65 -3.71 -10.85 -1.64
N ARG A 66 -3.40 -11.51 -0.51
CA ARG A 66 -2.04 -11.63 -0.01
C ARG A 66 -1.56 -13.07 -0.11
N GLU A 67 -0.36 -13.26 -0.63
CA GLU A 67 0.39 -14.51 -0.67
C GLU A 67 1.61 -14.38 0.25
N ASP A 68 1.90 -15.42 1.02
CA ASP A 68 3.17 -15.53 1.72
C ASP A 68 4.20 -16.23 0.83
N ARG A 69 5.35 -15.59 0.60
CA ARG A 69 6.51 -16.19 -0.05
C ARG A 69 7.69 -16.06 0.88
N ASP A 70 8.04 -17.17 1.53
CA ASP A 70 9.18 -17.27 2.44
C ASP A 70 9.18 -16.19 3.53
N GLY A 71 7.99 -15.94 4.13
CA GLY A 71 7.82 -14.93 5.18
C GLY A 71 7.69 -13.48 4.67
N VAL A 72 7.67 -13.28 3.35
CA VAL A 72 7.38 -11.99 2.72
C VAL A 72 5.97 -12.01 2.14
N TRP A 73 5.16 -11.03 2.54
CA TRP A 73 3.84 -10.85 1.97
C TRP A 73 3.91 -10.15 0.60
N TRP A 74 3.36 -10.83 -0.40
CA TRP A 74 3.12 -10.32 -1.74
C TRP A 74 1.63 -10.06 -1.92
N TYR A 75 1.29 -8.89 -2.44
CA TYR A 75 -0.08 -8.47 -2.68
C TYR A 75 -0.38 -8.55 -4.17
N HIS A 76 -1.53 -9.13 -4.51
CA HIS A 76 -2.01 -9.39 -5.85
C HIS A 76 -3.34 -8.69 -6.08
N GLY A 77 -3.61 -8.23 -7.30
CA GLY A 77 -4.95 -7.77 -7.65
C GLY A 77 -5.97 -8.89 -7.43
N ALA A 78 -7.12 -8.55 -6.86
CA ALA A 78 -8.25 -9.47 -6.87
C ALA A 78 -8.91 -9.41 -8.25
N VAL A 79 -8.93 -10.56 -8.95
CA VAL A 79 -9.78 -10.78 -10.14
C VAL A 79 -11.24 -10.76 -9.72
#